data_AF-A0A9D5C262-F1
#
_entry.id   AF-A0A9D5C262-F1
#
_cell.length_a   1.000
_cell.length_b   1.000
_cell.length_c   1.000
_cell.angle_alpha   90.00
_cell.angle_beta   90.00
_cell.angle_gamma   90.00
#
_symmetry.space_group_name_H-M   'P 1'
#
loop_
_entity.id
_entity.type
_entity.pdbx_description
1 polymer ?
#
loop_
_entity_poly.entity_id
_entity_poly.type
_entity_poly.pdbx_seq_one_letter_code
_entity_poly.pdbx_strand_id
1 'polypeptide(L)'
;MKSSFIFFEEQRVPSLPPKTTMKRMKTLFFLSTLLAVAAAVEDAVFEAGEISWFQQYLQINTAHPSPDYHAAVQFLESVASSIAGIRSETIEFVPGKPLLLLTWPGRDPSLPAVLLYSHTDVVPAKPSKWSHLDMGTGRLTR
;
A
#
# COMPACT_ATOMS: atom_id res chain seq x y z
N MET A 1 19.43 1.78 -21.05
CA MET A 1 20.62 1.72 -20.19
C MET A 1 20.17 1.38 -18.77
N LYS A 2 20.33 0.12 -18.36
CA LYS A 2 20.18 -0.32 -16.97
C LYS A 2 21.54 -0.90 -16.59
N SER A 3 22.26 -0.25 -15.69
CA SER A 3 23.48 -0.79 -15.10
C SER A 3 23.28 -0.81 -13.59
N SER A 4 22.98 -1.99 -13.07
CA SER A 4 23.20 -2.32 -11.67
C SER A 4 24.62 -2.88 -11.58
N PHE A 5 25.50 -2.19 -10.85
CA PHE A 5 26.80 -2.72 -10.46
C PHE A 5 26.61 -3.49 -9.14
N ILE A 6 26.94 -4.78 -9.14
CA ILE A 6 27.16 -5.56 -7.91
C ILE A 6 28.64 -5.88 -7.88
N PHE A 7 29.31 -5.41 -6.83
CA PHE A 7 30.71 -5.70 -6.54
C PHE A 7 30.79 -7.08 -5.88
N PHE A 8 31.54 -8.01 -6.45
CA PHE A 8 31.87 -9.30 -5.84
C PHE A 8 33.39 -9.38 -5.73
N GLU A 9 33.92 -9.13 -4.53
CA GLU A 9 35.34 -9.31 -4.22
C GLU A 9 35.58 -10.79 -3.93
N GLU A 10 36.35 -11.44 -4.79
CA GLU A 10 36.72 -12.84 -4.70
C GLU A 10 37.79 -13.05 -3.61
N GLN A 11 37.36 -13.46 -2.42
CA GLN A 11 38.28 -13.87 -1.37
C GLN A 11 38.72 -15.32 -1.61
N ARG A 12 40.00 -15.50 -1.99
CA ARG A 12 40.66 -16.80 -2.14
C ARG A 12 40.50 -17.63 -0.87
N VAL A 13 40.12 -18.89 -1.06
CA VAL A 13 39.93 -19.92 -0.04
C VAL A 13 41.24 -20.23 0.70
N PRO A 14 41.31 -20.13 2.05
CA PRO A 14 42.34 -20.79 2.83
C PRO A 14 41.98 -22.25 3.09
N SER A 15 42.97 -23.12 2.98
CA SER A 15 42.90 -24.59 3.16
C SER A 15 42.20 -25.06 4.44
N LEU A 16 41.46 -26.18 4.29
CA LEU A 16 40.65 -26.87 5.30
C LEU A 16 41.35 -27.19 6.63
N PRO A 17 40.77 -26.80 7.79
CA PRO A 17 40.99 -27.46 9.07
C PRO A 17 39.96 -28.60 9.30
N PRO A 18 40.24 -29.54 10.24
CA PRO A 18 39.66 -30.88 10.26
C PRO A 18 38.15 -30.94 10.55
N LYS A 19 37.54 -32.06 10.14
CA LYS A 19 36.12 -32.39 10.21
C LYS A 19 35.50 -32.06 11.58
N THR A 20 34.87 -30.90 11.68
CA THR A 20 33.94 -30.57 12.76
C THR A 20 32.57 -31.12 12.43
N THR A 21 31.95 -31.70 13.45
CA THR A 21 30.76 -32.52 13.39
C THR A 21 29.56 -31.72 12.85
N MET A 22 29.01 -32.16 11.72
CA MET A 22 27.84 -31.60 11.05
C MET A 22 26.56 -31.82 11.89
N LYS A 23 26.37 -31.03 12.94
CA LYS A 23 25.12 -30.98 13.74
C LYS A 23 24.37 -29.65 13.64
N ARG A 24 24.87 -28.66 12.88
CA ARG A 24 24.24 -27.32 12.73
C ARG A 24 23.59 -27.05 11.37
N MET A 25 23.69 -27.96 10.40
CA MET A 25 23.15 -27.74 9.04
C MET A 25 21.63 -27.89 8.94
N LYS A 26 21.02 -28.82 9.71
CA LYS A 26 19.57 -29.06 9.70
C LYS A 26 18.78 -27.91 10.32
N THR A 27 19.29 -27.32 11.40
CA THR A 27 18.66 -26.21 12.10
C THR A 27 18.69 -24.92 11.27
N LEU A 28 19.79 -24.66 10.54
CA LEU A 28 19.87 -23.50 9.63
C LEU A 28 18.90 -23.62 8.45
N PHE A 29 18.76 -24.82 7.87
CA PHE A 29 17.81 -25.06 6.78
C PHE A 29 16.36 -24.88 7.26
N PHE A 30 16.01 -25.44 8.42
CA PHE A 30 14.67 -25.31 8.99
C PHE A 30 14.31 -23.86 9.36
N LEU A 31 15.26 -23.11 9.93
CA LEU A 31 15.08 -21.69 10.24
C LEU A 31 14.96 -20.83 8.97
N SER A 32 15.75 -21.15 7.92
CA SER A 32 15.64 -20.49 6.62
C SER A 32 14.30 -20.76 5.93
N THR A 33 13.82 -22.00 5.97
CA THR A 33 12.50 -22.33 5.40
C THR A 33 11.36 -21.70 6.20
N LEU A 34 11.48 -21.65 7.54
CA LEU A 34 10.48 -21.00 8.39
C LEU A 34 10.42 -19.48 8.13
N LEU A 35 11.56 -18.84 7.93
CA LEU A 35 11.64 -17.42 7.57
C LEU A 35 11.03 -17.14 6.19
N ALA A 36 11.31 -17.98 5.19
CA ALA A 36 10.73 -17.85 3.86
C ALA A 36 9.20 -18.05 3.85
N VAL A 37 8.69 -19.00 4.63
CA VAL A 37 7.24 -19.19 4.81
C VAL A 37 6.60 -17.99 5.52
N ALA A 38 7.26 -17.42 6.54
CA ALA A 38 6.75 -16.23 7.21
C ALA A 38 6.63 -15.03 6.26
N ALA A 39 7.68 -14.76 5.45
CA ALA A 39 7.64 -13.68 4.46
C ALA A 39 6.54 -13.89 3.41
N ALA A 40 6.35 -15.11 2.91
CA ALA A 40 5.31 -15.40 1.93
C ALA A 40 3.88 -15.26 2.51
N VAL A 41 3.70 -15.60 3.79
CA VAL A 41 2.43 -15.36 4.50
C VAL A 41 2.20 -13.87 4.72
N GLU A 42 3.24 -13.11 5.04
CA GLU A 42 3.17 -11.65 5.22
C GLU A 42 2.77 -10.96 3.90
N ASP A 43 3.40 -11.31 2.78
CA ASP A 43 3.03 -10.80 1.45
C ASP A 43 1.57 -11.13 1.08
N ALA A 44 1.11 -12.37 1.34
CA ALA A 44 -0.26 -12.76 1.04
C ALA A 44 -1.31 -12.08 1.93
N VAL A 45 -0.97 -11.84 3.20
CA VAL A 45 -1.82 -11.11 4.15
C VAL A 45 -1.84 -9.62 3.80
N PHE A 46 -0.70 -9.06 3.36
CA PHE A 46 -0.58 -7.70 2.86
C PHE A 46 -1.54 -7.50 1.68
N GLU A 47 -1.40 -8.29 0.59
CA GLU A 47 -2.25 -8.20 -0.60
C GLU A 47 -3.77 -8.29 -0.29
N ALA A 48 -4.14 -9.13 0.69
CA ALA A 48 -5.53 -9.22 1.15
C ALA A 48 -6.02 -7.93 1.84
N GLY A 49 -5.12 -7.22 2.54
CA GLY A 49 -5.33 -5.90 3.14
C GLY A 49 -5.54 -4.80 2.10
N GLU A 50 -4.67 -4.68 1.09
CA GLU A 50 -4.81 -3.61 0.08
C GLU A 50 -6.05 -3.79 -0.79
N ILE A 51 -6.39 -5.03 -1.17
CA ILE A 51 -7.62 -5.32 -1.90
C ILE A 51 -8.84 -4.94 -1.04
N SER A 52 -8.80 -5.25 0.26
CA SER A 52 -9.86 -4.87 1.19
C SER A 52 -10.01 -3.35 1.32
N TRP A 53 -8.91 -2.61 1.46
CA TRP A 53 -8.94 -1.15 1.48
C TRP A 53 -9.48 -0.57 0.19
N PHE A 54 -9.05 -1.10 -0.96
CA PHE A 54 -9.54 -0.65 -2.25
C PHE A 54 -11.05 -0.89 -2.40
N GLN A 55 -11.54 -2.07 -2.02
CA GLN A 55 -12.97 -2.38 -2.04
C GLN A 55 -13.77 -1.48 -1.08
N GLN A 56 -13.25 -1.18 0.11
CA GLN A 56 -13.88 -0.26 1.06
C GLN A 56 -13.93 1.17 0.50
N TYR A 57 -12.84 1.64 -0.12
CA TYR A 57 -12.78 2.95 -0.75
C TYR A 57 -13.81 3.10 -1.88
N LEU A 58 -13.95 2.08 -2.73
CA LEU A 58 -14.95 2.06 -3.80
C LEU A 58 -16.39 2.13 -3.30
N GLN A 59 -16.67 1.68 -2.07
CA GLN A 59 -18.03 1.70 -1.51
C GLN A 59 -18.44 3.08 -0.97
N ILE A 60 -17.50 4.04 -0.89
CA ILE A 60 -17.79 5.41 -0.47
C ILE A 60 -18.49 6.14 -1.62
N ASN A 61 -19.63 6.76 -1.33
CA ASN A 61 -20.41 7.46 -2.34
C ASN A 61 -19.79 8.80 -2.72
N THR A 62 -18.83 8.82 -3.64
CA THR A 62 -18.31 10.06 -4.23
C THR A 62 -18.93 10.38 -5.59
N ALA A 63 -20.09 9.78 -5.89
CA ALA A 63 -20.78 10.00 -7.16
C ALA A 63 -21.60 11.29 -7.17
N HIS A 64 -21.53 12.03 -8.27
CA HIS A 64 -22.42 13.17 -8.48
C HIS A 64 -23.90 12.76 -8.57
N PRO A 65 -24.85 13.63 -8.15
CA PRO A 65 -24.67 15.05 -7.81
C PRO A 65 -24.35 15.34 -6.33
N SER A 66 -24.45 14.35 -5.44
CA SER A 66 -24.32 14.54 -3.98
C SER A 66 -23.19 13.66 -3.40
N PRO A 67 -21.92 13.92 -3.76
CA PRO A 67 -20.79 13.13 -3.30
C PRO A 67 -20.48 13.39 -1.81
N ASP A 68 -20.12 12.34 -1.09
CA ASP A 68 -19.62 12.39 0.28
C ASP A 68 -18.09 12.45 0.28
N TYR A 69 -17.55 13.63 -0.03
CA TYR A 69 -16.09 13.85 -0.04
C TYR A 69 -15.47 13.72 1.35
N HIS A 70 -16.21 14.05 2.42
CA HIS A 70 -15.68 13.96 3.77
C HIS A 70 -15.47 12.50 4.19
N ALA A 71 -16.38 11.59 3.86
CA ALA A 71 -16.18 10.17 4.09
C ALA A 71 -14.94 9.63 3.34
N ALA A 72 -14.72 10.06 2.10
CA ALA A 72 -13.55 9.67 1.32
C ALA A 72 -12.25 10.17 1.97
N VAL A 73 -12.20 11.44 2.40
CA VAL A 73 -11.05 12.01 3.10
C VAL A 73 -10.80 11.26 4.41
N GLN A 74 -11.81 11.09 5.26
CA GLN A 74 -11.68 10.37 6.54
C GLN A 74 -11.15 8.95 6.35
N PHE A 75 -11.63 8.23 5.34
CA PHE A 75 -11.14 6.90 5.02
C PHE A 75 -9.66 6.93 4.62
N LEU A 76 -9.29 7.77 3.66
CA LEU A 76 -7.90 7.87 3.19
C LEU A 76 -6.94 8.34 4.30
N GLU A 77 -7.37 9.25 5.17
CA GLU A 77 -6.62 9.67 6.35
C GLU A 77 -6.42 8.51 7.33
N SER A 78 -7.44 7.67 7.54
CA SER A 78 -7.32 6.50 8.41
C SER A 78 -6.32 5.47 7.87
N VAL A 79 -6.34 5.21 6.55
CA VAL A 79 -5.35 4.36 5.89
C VAL A 79 -3.95 4.98 6.02
N ALA A 80 -3.81 6.27 5.74
CA ALA A 80 -2.53 6.98 5.85
C ALA A 80 -1.96 6.95 7.28
N SER A 81 -2.82 7.05 8.30
CA SER A 81 -2.42 7.00 9.71
C SER A 81 -1.84 5.65 10.14
N SER A 82 -2.18 4.58 9.43
CA SER A 82 -1.60 3.24 9.64
C SER A 82 -0.18 3.10 9.11
N ILE A 83 0.26 4.03 8.24
CA ILE A 83 1.57 4.00 7.60
C ILE A 83 2.52 4.98 8.32
N ALA A 84 3.59 4.45 8.88
CA ALA A 84 4.55 5.25 9.64
C ALA A 84 5.21 6.33 8.77
N GLY A 85 5.16 7.58 9.25
CA GLY A 85 5.86 8.72 8.64
C GLY A 85 5.06 9.49 7.60
N ILE A 86 3.83 9.10 7.28
CA ILE A 86 2.92 9.92 6.48
C ILE A 86 2.31 11.01 7.36
N ARG A 87 2.34 12.26 6.86
CA ARG A 87 1.63 13.41 7.43
C ARG A 87 0.38 13.69 6.61
N SER A 88 -0.74 13.99 7.28
CA SER A 88 -2.00 14.37 6.63
C SER A 88 -2.33 15.83 6.91
N GLU A 89 -2.82 16.52 5.89
CA GLU A 89 -3.44 17.83 5.98
C GLU A 89 -4.67 17.88 5.08
N THR A 90 -5.80 18.32 5.63
CA THR A 90 -7.02 18.55 4.85
C THR A 90 -7.25 20.05 4.71
N ILE A 91 -7.31 20.53 3.47
CA ILE A 91 -7.44 21.93 3.10
C ILE A 91 -8.77 22.14 2.38
N GLU A 92 -9.53 23.16 2.75
CA GLU A 92 -10.83 23.44 2.15
C GLU A 92 -10.84 24.82 1.48
N PHE A 93 -10.69 24.84 0.16
CA PHE A 93 -10.73 26.08 -0.63
C PHE A 93 -12.16 26.55 -0.92
N VAL A 94 -13.09 25.60 -1.02
CA VAL A 94 -14.51 25.83 -1.26
C VAL A 94 -15.29 24.96 -0.29
N PRO A 95 -16.32 25.49 0.40
CA PRO A 95 -17.14 24.72 1.30
C PRO A 95 -17.66 23.42 0.69
N GLY A 96 -17.51 22.31 1.41
CA GLY A 96 -17.88 20.95 1.01
C GLY A 96 -16.94 20.30 -0.01
N LYS A 97 -15.77 20.88 -0.30
CA LYS A 97 -14.79 20.33 -1.26
C LYS A 97 -13.39 20.27 -0.63
N PRO A 98 -13.14 19.30 0.26
CA PRO A 98 -11.84 19.13 0.88
C PRO A 98 -10.80 18.62 -0.13
N LEU A 99 -9.59 19.13 -0.01
CA LEU A 99 -8.37 18.63 -0.64
C LEU A 99 -7.53 17.94 0.44
N LEU A 100 -7.27 16.64 0.26
CA LEU A 100 -6.41 15.87 1.15
C LEU A 100 -4.98 15.88 0.61
N LEU A 101 -4.04 16.38 1.42
CA LEU A 101 -2.61 16.37 1.15
C LEU A 101 -1.94 15.36 2.07
N LEU A 102 -1.46 14.26 1.49
CA LEU A 102 -0.63 13.28 2.17
C LEU A 102 0.85 13.52 1.81
N THR A 103 1.68 13.71 2.82
CA THR A 103 3.12 13.95 2.64
C THR A 103 3.94 12.88 3.31
N TRP A 104 4.74 12.15 2.54
CA TRP A 104 5.77 11.24 3.05
C TRP A 104 7.16 11.87 2.87
N PRO A 105 7.83 12.32 3.95
CA PRO A 105 9.14 12.93 3.83
C PRO A 105 10.19 11.95 3.28
N GLY A 106 10.87 12.36 2.20
CA GLY A 106 12.04 11.65 1.70
C GLY A 106 13.21 11.74 2.69
N ARG A 107 14.19 10.83 2.54
CA ARG A 107 15.41 10.84 3.37
C ARG A 107 16.31 12.05 3.11
N ASP A 108 16.28 12.57 1.88
CA ASP A 108 17.03 13.75 1.46
C ASP A 108 16.06 14.87 1.04
N PRO A 109 15.88 15.92 1.86
CA PRO A 109 14.98 17.02 1.55
C PRO A 109 15.50 17.99 0.47
N SER A 110 16.74 17.81 -0.01
CA SER A 110 17.29 18.64 -1.09
C SER A 110 16.83 18.21 -2.50
N LEU A 111 16.33 16.97 -2.61
CA LEU A 111 15.81 16.45 -3.87
C LEU A 111 14.41 17.01 -4.16
N PRO A 112 14.03 17.16 -5.44
CA PRO A 112 12.69 17.59 -5.80
C PRO A 112 11.64 16.57 -5.36
N ALA A 113 10.49 17.06 -4.93
CA ALA A 113 9.36 16.23 -4.55
C ALA A 113 8.70 15.58 -5.78
N VAL A 114 8.13 14.38 -5.58
CA VAL A 114 7.26 13.72 -6.55
C VAL A 114 5.82 13.92 -6.09
N LEU A 115 4.99 14.53 -6.95
CA LEU A 115 3.56 14.68 -6.70
C LEU A 115 2.80 13.51 -7.33
N LEU A 116 2.10 12.75 -6.50
CA LEU A 116 1.10 11.79 -6.93
C LEU A 116 -0.26 12.44 -6.74
N TYR A 117 -0.97 12.68 -7.84
CA TYR A 117 -2.26 13.36 -7.84
C TYR A 117 -3.36 12.43 -8.33
N SER A 118 -4.49 12.44 -7.64
CA SER A 118 -5.73 11.77 -8.03
C SER A 118 -6.93 12.65 -7.67
N HIS A 119 -8.08 12.32 -8.24
CA HIS A 119 -9.36 12.90 -7.86
C HIS A 119 -10.25 11.81 -7.25
N THR A 120 -11.21 12.21 -6.42
CA THR A 120 -12.07 11.28 -5.66
C THR A 120 -13.48 11.18 -6.22
N ASP A 121 -13.92 12.17 -7.00
CA ASP A 121 -15.26 12.23 -7.59
C ASP A 121 -15.42 11.23 -8.74
N VAL A 122 -16.63 10.66 -8.81
CA VAL A 122 -17.02 9.78 -9.91
C VAL A 122 -18.34 10.21 -10.51
N VAL A 123 -18.59 9.76 -11.73
CA VAL A 123 -19.88 9.95 -12.39
C VAL A 123 -20.92 8.95 -11.86
N PRO A 124 -22.21 9.31 -11.76
CA PRO A 124 -23.24 8.37 -11.36
C PRO A 124 -23.38 7.22 -12.37
N ALA A 125 -23.48 5.98 -11.89
CA ALA A 125 -23.81 4.86 -12.77
C ALA A 125 -25.33 4.67 -12.93
N LYS A 126 -25.67 3.76 -13.84
CA LYS A 126 -27.06 3.36 -14.14
C LYS A 126 -27.27 1.94 -13.63
N PRO A 127 -27.81 1.74 -12.41
CA PRO A 127 -27.83 0.42 -11.77
C PRO A 127 -28.46 -0.69 -12.63
N SER A 128 -29.45 -0.37 -13.45
CA SER A 128 -30.11 -1.33 -14.36
C SER A 128 -29.21 -1.92 -15.46
N LYS A 129 -28.01 -1.36 -15.67
CA LYS A 129 -27.05 -1.81 -16.69
C LYS A 129 -25.89 -2.63 -16.12
N TRP A 130 -25.86 -2.87 -14.81
CA TRP A 130 -24.75 -3.55 -14.14
C TRP A 130 -25.22 -4.88 -13.55
N SER A 131 -24.38 -5.92 -13.68
CA SER A 131 -24.62 -7.24 -13.08
C SER A 131 -24.34 -7.27 -11.58
N HIS A 132 -23.51 -6.35 -11.11
CA HIS A 132 -23.19 -6.13 -9.71
C HIS A 132 -23.61 -4.72 -9.32
N LEU A 133 -23.97 -4.53 -8.05
CA LEU A 133 -24.39 -3.22 -7.56
C LEU A 133 -23.27 -2.21 -7.84
N ASP A 134 -23.65 -1.04 -8.34
CA ASP A 134 -22.69 0.05 -8.53
C ASP A 134 -22.15 0.50 -7.17
N MET A 135 -20.82 0.50 -7.07
CA MET A 135 -20.07 0.80 -5.85
C MET A 135 -20.08 2.32 -5.68
N GLY A 136 -20.81 2.80 -4.68
CA GLY A 136 -20.99 4.24 -4.40
C GLY A 136 -22.46 4.64 -4.30
N THR A 137 -23.37 4.09 -5.10
CA THR A 137 -24.81 4.28 -4.87
C THR A 137 -25.30 3.33 -3.79
N GLY A 138 -24.98 3.63 -2.53
CA GLY A 138 -25.53 2.93 -1.38
C GLY A 138 -27.04 2.70 -1.56
N ARG A 139 -27.45 1.45 -1.32
CA ARG A 139 -28.83 0.95 -1.26
C ARG A 139 -29.81 2.11 -1.03
N LEU A 140 -30.48 2.57 -2.09
CA LEU A 140 -31.60 3.50 -1.97
C LEU A 140 -32.60 2.80 -1.05
N THR A 141 -32.64 3.23 0.21
CA THR A 141 -33.68 2.82 1.14
C THR A 141 -34.98 3.36 0.55
N ARG A 142 -35.80 2.42 0.10
CA ARG A 142 -37.13 2.66 -0.42
C ARG A 142 -38.07 2.97 0.74
#